data_AF-A0A3D3GEH8-F1
#
_entry.id   AF-A0A3D3GEH8-F1
#
_cell.length_a   1.000
_cell.length_b   1.000
_cell.length_c   1.000
_cell.angle_alpha   90.00
_cell.angle_beta   90.00
_cell.angle_gamma   90.00
#
_symmetry.space_group_name_H-M   'P 1'
#
loop_
_entity.id
_entity.type
_entity.pdbx_description
1 polymer ?
#
loop_
_entity_poly.entity_id
_entity_poly.type
_entity_poly.pdbx_seq_one_letter_code
_entity_poly.pdbx_strand_id
1 'polypeptide(L)'
;MQISRSGPRRLQPLHLFDLKSPLLWLYLVFLAPFFEEIIYRQAFPCWLRKSGKSERTIAISSSVFFAIHHSGLFLPVLLLVYATKSSLGFFGYFSSPEPAVQILSLQTLLALPMGFLLFVIRKESQSLTGSIFVHGLFNLVFLICALFL
;
A
#
# COMPACT_ATOMS: atom_id res chain seq x y z
N MET A 1 -19.20 -52.72 -6.54
CA MET A 1 -19.53 -51.35 -6.97
C MET A 1 -18.83 -50.39 -6.00
N GLN A 2 -17.62 -49.92 -6.35
CA GLN A 2 -16.82 -49.04 -5.49
C GLN A 2 -17.28 -47.59 -5.69
N ILE A 3 -17.85 -47.00 -4.64
CA ILE A 3 -18.19 -45.58 -4.60
C ILE A 3 -16.87 -44.81 -4.45
N SER A 4 -16.38 -44.26 -5.56
CA SER A 4 -15.26 -43.33 -5.58
C SER A 4 -15.65 -42.09 -4.78
N ARG A 5 -15.12 -41.98 -3.56
CA ARG A 5 -15.23 -40.76 -2.75
C ARG A 5 -14.33 -39.71 -3.37
N SER A 6 -14.88 -38.89 -4.27
CA SER A 6 -14.27 -37.62 -4.63
C SER A 6 -14.18 -36.76 -3.37
N GLY A 7 -13.01 -36.77 -2.73
CA GLY A 7 -12.73 -35.93 -1.56
C GLY A 7 -13.02 -34.46 -1.86
N PRO A 8 -13.31 -33.65 -0.83
CA PRO A 8 -13.59 -32.24 -1.03
C PRO A 8 -12.41 -31.61 -1.77
N ARG A 9 -12.68 -31.03 -2.96
CA ARG A 9 -11.71 -30.17 -3.65
C ARG A 9 -11.39 -29.05 -2.67
N ARG A 10 -10.20 -29.10 -2.05
CA ARG A 10 -9.65 -27.94 -1.36
C ARG A 10 -9.63 -26.82 -2.39
N LEU A 11 -10.51 -25.84 -2.23
CA LEU A 11 -10.43 -24.57 -2.94
C LEU A 11 -9.02 -24.06 -2.65
N GLN A 12 -8.15 -24.07 -3.67
CA GLN A 12 -6.83 -23.50 -3.52
C GLN A 12 -7.03 -22.03 -3.17
N PRO A 13 -6.49 -21.55 -2.03
CA PRO A 13 -6.63 -20.16 -1.67
C PRO A 13 -6.09 -19.32 -2.82
N LEU A 14 -6.89 -18.35 -3.25
CA LEU A 14 -6.63 -17.45 -4.35
C LEU A 14 -5.19 -16.91 -4.21
N HIS A 15 -4.31 -17.29 -5.15
CA HIS A 15 -2.88 -16.95 -5.19
C HIS A 15 -2.59 -15.46 -5.46
N LEU A 16 -3.59 -14.60 -5.20
CA LEU A 16 -3.61 -13.17 -5.52
C LEU A 16 -2.81 -12.33 -4.51
N PHE A 17 -2.43 -12.90 -3.36
CA PHE A 17 -1.70 -12.21 -2.29
C PHE A 17 -0.39 -12.90 -1.91
N ASP A 18 0.19 -13.68 -2.83
CA ASP A 18 1.59 -14.06 -2.70
C ASP A 18 2.44 -12.79 -2.86
N LEU A 19 3.27 -12.45 -1.86
CA LEU A 19 4.24 -11.36 -1.95
C LEU A 19 5.26 -11.56 -3.06
N LYS A 20 5.33 -12.75 -3.68
CA LYS A 20 6.10 -13.04 -4.90
C LYS A 20 5.27 -12.93 -6.18
N SER A 21 3.98 -12.62 -6.08
CA SER A 21 3.09 -12.46 -7.23
C SER A 21 3.51 -11.25 -8.07
N PRO A 22 3.90 -11.43 -9.35
CA PRO A 22 4.29 -10.30 -10.20
C PRO A 22 3.14 -9.31 -10.42
N LEU A 23 1.89 -9.77 -10.34
CA LEU A 23 0.70 -8.92 -10.45
C LEU A 23 0.55 -7.99 -9.24
N LEU A 24 0.85 -8.49 -8.04
CA LEU A 24 0.84 -7.69 -6.82
C LEU A 24 1.93 -6.61 -6.86
N TRP A 25 3.11 -6.94 -7.41
CA TRP A 25 4.20 -5.98 -7.61
C TRP A 25 3.82 -4.90 -8.62
N LEU A 26 3.26 -5.30 -9.77
CA LEU A 26 2.78 -4.35 -10.77
C LEU A 26 1.75 -3.38 -10.17
N TYR A 27 0.83 -3.91 -9.37
CA TYR A 27 -0.16 -3.10 -8.68
C TYR A 27 0.49 -2.13 -7.68
N LEU A 28 1.28 -2.63 -6.72
CA LEU A 28 1.80 -1.83 -5.61
C LEU A 28 2.91 -0.85 -6.01
N VAL A 29 3.72 -1.19 -7.02
CA VAL A 29 4.88 -0.37 -7.44
C VAL A 29 4.51 0.63 -8.53
N PHE A 30 3.51 0.34 -9.38
CA PHE A 30 3.18 1.18 -10.52
C PHE A 30 1.74 1.69 -10.48
N LEU A 31 0.77 0.79 -10.40
CA LEU A 31 -0.63 1.17 -10.59
C LEU A 31 -1.17 2.00 -9.41
N ALA A 32 -0.88 1.58 -8.17
CA ALA A 32 -1.28 2.30 -6.98
C ALA A 32 -0.61 3.70 -6.92
N PRO A 33 0.73 3.84 -7.06
CA PRO A 33 1.36 5.16 -7.14
C PRO A 33 0.79 6.06 -8.24
N PHE A 34 0.48 5.51 -9.42
CA PHE A 34 -0.14 6.28 -10.50
C PHE A 34 -1.47 6.91 -10.08
N PHE A 35 -2.39 6.12 -9.54
CA PHE A 35 -3.71 6.62 -9.11
C PHE A 35 -3.60 7.55 -7.91
N GLU A 36 -2.77 7.18 -6.93
CA GLU A 36 -2.57 7.97 -5.72
C GLU A 36 -1.99 9.35 -6.03
N GLU A 37 -1.05 9.46 -6.95
CA GLU A 37 -0.50 10.74 -7.37
C GLU A 37 -1.53 11.62 -8.07
N ILE A 38 -2.35 11.05 -8.96
CA ILE A 38 -3.44 11.80 -9.62
C ILE A 38 -4.44 12.33 -8.59
N ILE A 39 -4.83 11.49 -7.62
CA ILE A 39 -5.83 11.87 -6.62
C ILE A 39 -5.23 12.88 -5.63
N TYR A 40 -4.10 12.54 -5.00
CA TYR A 40 -3.57 13.25 -3.84
C TYR A 40 -2.58 14.37 -4.17
N ARG A 41 -2.02 14.40 -5.39
CA ARG A 41 -1.08 15.46 -5.82
C ARG A 41 -1.61 16.33 -6.95
N GLN A 42 -2.74 15.98 -7.55
CA GLN A 42 -3.37 16.80 -8.58
C GLN A 42 -4.82 17.17 -8.24
N ALA A 43 -5.73 16.20 -8.18
CA ALA A 43 -7.15 16.47 -8.02
C ALA A 43 -7.47 17.14 -6.67
N PHE A 44 -6.98 16.57 -5.57
CA PHE A 44 -7.23 17.07 -4.23
C PHE A 44 -6.59 18.44 -3.95
N PRO A 45 -5.31 18.70 -4.26
CA PRO A 45 -4.74 20.03 -4.18
C PRO A 45 -5.46 21.08 -5.05
N CYS A 46 -5.87 20.70 -6.26
CA CYS A 46 -6.62 21.59 -7.15
C CYS A 46 -7.96 21.99 -6.53
N TRP A 47 -8.69 21.03 -5.96
CA TRP A 47 -9.96 21.30 -5.27
C TRP A 47 -9.79 22.22 -4.05
N LEU A 48 -8.76 22.00 -3.24
CA LEU A 48 -8.48 22.86 -2.08
C LEU A 48 -8.07 24.28 -2.51
N ARG A 49 -7.28 24.42 -3.58
CA ARG A 49 -6.89 25.73 -4.13
C ARG A 49 -8.10 26.49 -4.65
N LYS A 50 -9.02 25.82 -5.38
CA LYS A 50 -10.30 26.39 -5.81
C LYS A 50 -11.20 26.82 -4.64
N SER A 51 -11.04 26.18 -3.49
CA SER A 51 -11.75 26.52 -2.25
C SER A 51 -11.08 27.63 -1.43
N GLY A 52 -10.07 28.31 -1.98
CA GLY A 52 -9.37 29.42 -1.31
C GLY A 52 -8.45 28.99 -0.17
N LYS A 53 -8.06 27.71 -0.09
CA LYS A 53 -7.14 27.24 0.95
C LYS A 53 -5.71 27.69 0.65
N SER A 54 -4.97 28.04 1.71
CA SER A 54 -3.55 28.40 1.60
C SER A 54 -2.71 27.21 1.14
N GLU A 55 -1.59 27.47 0.45
CA GLU A 55 -0.65 26.43 0.03
C GLU A 55 -0.13 25.58 1.21
N ARG A 56 0.03 26.19 2.40
CA ARG A 56 0.39 25.46 3.62
C ARG A 56 -0.70 24.45 4.01
N THR A 57 -1.96 24.85 4.00
CA THR A 57 -3.10 23.97 4.27
C THR A 57 -3.15 22.84 3.24
N ILE A 58 -2.94 23.15 1.97
CA ILE A 58 -2.93 22.16 0.89
C ILE A 58 -1.82 21.12 1.11
N ALA A 59 -0.61 21.55 1.42
CA ALA A 59 0.51 20.66 1.71
C ALA A 59 0.19 19.71 2.87
N ILE A 60 -0.25 20.27 4.01
CA ILE A 60 -0.58 19.49 5.21
C ILE A 60 -1.71 18.49 4.92
N SER A 61 -2.81 18.95 4.33
CA SER A 61 -3.96 18.09 4.03
C SER A 61 -3.59 16.99 3.04
N SER A 62 -2.77 17.29 2.02
CA SER A 62 -2.35 16.31 1.02
C SER A 62 -1.43 15.24 1.61
N SER A 63 -0.55 15.61 2.55
CA SER A 63 0.33 14.66 3.25
C SER A 63 -0.43 13.81 4.26
N VAL A 64 -1.33 14.40 5.05
CA VAL A 64 -2.13 13.66 6.04
C VAL A 64 -3.08 12.70 5.35
N PHE A 65 -3.77 13.14 4.31
CA PHE A 65 -4.73 12.29 3.60
C PHE A 65 -4.02 11.16 2.83
N PHE A 66 -2.83 11.43 2.29
CA PHE A 66 -1.94 10.39 1.76
C PHE A 66 -1.56 9.38 2.85
N ALA A 67 -1.11 9.82 4.02
CA ALA A 67 -0.73 8.92 5.11
C ALA A 67 -1.90 8.07 5.62
N ILE A 68 -3.09 8.64 5.76
CA ILE A 68 -4.30 7.92 6.16
C ILE A 68 -4.69 6.88 5.12
N HIS A 69 -4.63 7.22 3.83
CA HIS A 69 -5.02 6.28 2.78
C HIS A 69 -3.98 5.17 2.61
N HIS A 70 -2.70 5.52 2.65
CA HIS A 70 -1.61 4.57 2.50
C HIS A 70 -1.54 3.58 3.68
N SER A 71 -1.85 4.02 4.90
CA SER A 71 -1.98 3.15 6.09
C SER A 71 -3.30 2.37 6.10
N GLY A 72 -4.40 3.00 5.69
CA GLY A 72 -5.74 2.42 5.65
C GLY A 72 -5.95 1.37 4.55
N LEU A 73 -5.28 1.49 3.40
CA LEU A 73 -5.27 0.47 2.33
C LEU A 73 -4.41 -0.74 2.69
N PHE A 74 -3.34 -0.53 3.48
CA PHE A 74 -2.48 -1.63 3.90
C PHE A 74 -3.11 -2.48 4.99
N LEU A 75 -3.95 -1.91 5.86
CA LEU A 75 -4.60 -2.64 6.95
C LEU A 75 -5.47 -3.85 6.47
N PRO A 76 -6.35 -3.73 5.45
CA PRO A 76 -7.06 -4.87 4.87
C PRO A 76 -6.13 -5.91 4.24
N VAL A 77 -5.05 -5.48 3.57
CA VAL A 77 -4.06 -6.39 2.97
C VAL A 77 -3.34 -7.17 4.07
N LEU A 78 -2.96 -6.49 5.15
CA LEU A 78 -2.33 -7.08 6.33
C LEU A 78 -3.24 -8.06 7.06
N LEU A 79 -4.50 -7.66 7.29
CA LEU A 79 -5.54 -8.48 7.92
C LEU A 79 -5.89 -9.69 7.06
N LEU A 80 -5.89 -9.55 5.74
CA LEU A 80 -6.12 -10.64 4.80
C LEU A 80 -4.93 -11.63 4.77
N VAL A 81 -3.69 -11.12 4.80
CA VAL A 81 -2.48 -11.94 4.96
C VAL A 81 -2.49 -12.68 6.30
N TYR A 82 -2.95 -12.03 7.37
CA TYR A 82 -3.10 -12.66 8.69
C TYR A 82 -4.20 -13.75 8.68
N ALA A 83 -5.37 -13.46 8.10
CA ALA A 83 -6.50 -14.39 8.02
C ALA A 83 -6.21 -15.61 7.13
N THR A 84 -5.43 -15.43 6.05
CA THR A 84 -5.02 -16.54 5.17
C THR A 84 -3.98 -17.44 5.83
N LYS A 85 -3.08 -16.91 6.65
CA LYS A 85 -2.13 -17.72 7.45
C LYS A 85 -2.81 -18.48 8.58
N SER A 86 -3.84 -17.92 9.22
CA SER A 86 -4.56 -18.58 10.33
C SER A 86 -5.48 -19.72 9.89
N SER A 87 -5.98 -19.71 8.64
CA SER A 87 -6.84 -20.79 8.09
C SER A 87 -6.10 -22.06 7.64
N LEU A 88 -4.76 -22.03 7.55
CA LEU A 88 -3.93 -23.14 7.06
C LEU A 88 -3.35 -24.05 8.16
N GLY A 89 -3.72 -23.87 9.43
CA GLY A 89 -3.27 -24.76 10.51
C GLY A 89 -1.76 -24.78 10.74
N PHE A 90 -1.04 -23.76 10.27
CA PHE A 90 0.39 -23.60 10.52
C PHE A 90 0.60 -22.82 11.83
N PHE A 91 0.16 -23.42 12.93
CA PHE A 91 0.50 -22.97 14.28
C PHE A 91 2.00 -23.22 14.51
N GLY A 92 2.82 -22.18 14.38
CA GLY A 92 4.21 -22.29 14.84
C GLY A 92 5.15 -21.15 14.48
N TYR A 93 4.91 -20.38 13.41
CA TYR A 93 5.92 -19.39 12.97
C TYR A 93 5.42 -17.95 12.75
N PHE A 94 4.10 -17.71 12.87
CA PHE A 94 3.53 -16.35 12.84
C PHE A 94 2.50 -16.15 13.97
N SER A 95 2.79 -16.70 15.16
CA SER A 95 1.94 -16.60 16.35
C SER A 95 1.95 -15.24 17.05
N SER A 96 2.66 -14.25 16.50
CA SER A 96 2.69 -12.89 17.04
C SER A 96 2.21 -11.89 15.98
N PRO A 97 1.29 -10.96 16.32
CA PRO A 97 0.92 -9.84 15.45
C PRO A 97 2.05 -8.81 15.28
N GLU A 98 3.19 -8.97 15.95
CA GLU A 98 4.27 -7.97 16.00
C GLU A 98 4.87 -7.61 14.63
N PRO A 99 5.24 -8.53 13.71
CA PRO A 99 5.87 -8.14 12.45
C PRO A 99 4.91 -7.37 11.54
N ALA A 100 3.64 -7.75 11.54
CA ALA A 100 2.59 -7.06 10.78
C ALA A 100 2.39 -5.64 11.34
N VAL A 101 2.25 -5.52 12.66
CA VAL A 101 2.11 -4.23 13.35
C VAL A 101 3.35 -3.35 13.15
N GLN A 102 4.57 -3.92 13.16
CA GLN A 102 5.82 -3.22 12.90
C GLN A 102 5.88 -2.68 11.47
N ILE A 103 5.53 -3.50 10.47
CA ILE A 103 5.46 -3.08 9.06
C ILE A 103 4.45 -1.95 8.88
N LEU A 104 3.24 -2.09 9.44
CA LEU A 104 2.20 -1.06 9.36
C LEU A 104 2.63 0.24 10.07
N SER A 105 3.27 0.13 11.23
CA SER A 105 3.76 1.28 12.00
C SER A 105 4.88 2.01 11.26
N LEU A 106 5.84 1.27 10.71
CA LEU A 106 6.94 1.81 9.92
C LEU A 106 6.43 2.50 8.66
N GLN A 107 5.49 1.87 7.96
CA GLN A 107 4.87 2.45 6.76
C GLN A 107 4.08 3.72 7.08
N THR A 108 3.31 3.73 8.15
CA THR A 108 2.55 4.91 8.58
C THR A 108 3.50 6.05 8.96
N LEU A 109 4.58 5.74 9.68
CA LEU A 109 5.61 6.70 10.06
C LEU A 109 6.30 7.32 8.83
N LEU A 110 6.57 6.52 7.79
CA LEU A 110 7.22 6.96 6.55
C LEU A 110 6.26 7.65 5.57
N ALA A 111 4.95 7.38 5.63
CA ALA A 111 3.98 7.93 4.70
C ALA A 111 3.80 9.45 4.84
N LEU A 112 3.89 10.01 6.06
CA LEU A 112 3.82 11.46 6.27
C LEU A 112 4.98 12.25 5.62
N PRO A 113 6.26 11.95 5.91
CA PRO A 113 7.39 12.64 5.27
C PRO A 113 7.44 12.37 3.77
N MET A 114 7.11 11.16 3.32
CA MET A 114 6.98 10.84 1.90
C MET A 114 5.90 11.67 1.22
N GLY A 115 4.73 11.81 1.84
CA GLY A 115 3.64 12.61 1.29
C GLY A 115 4.01 14.08 1.13
N PHE A 116 4.77 14.62 2.09
CA PHE A 116 5.32 15.97 2.00
C PHE A 116 6.37 16.10 0.90
N LEU A 117 7.30 15.15 0.80
CA LEU A 117 8.33 15.14 -0.25
C LEU A 117 7.70 15.13 -1.65
N LEU A 118 6.70 14.28 -1.87
CA LEU A 118 5.98 14.20 -3.15
C LEU A 118 5.23 15.49 -3.46
N PHE A 119 4.65 16.15 -2.45
CA PHE A 119 4.06 17.47 -2.63
C PHE A 119 5.09 18.51 -3.07
N VAL A 120 6.28 18.54 -2.44
CA VAL A 120 7.36 19.46 -2.81
C VAL A 120 7.85 19.17 -4.23
N ILE A 121 8.11 17.90 -4.57
CA ILE A 121 8.52 17.49 -5.92
C ILE A 121 7.48 17.96 -6.94
N ARG A 122 6.18 17.75 -6.68
CA ARG A 122 5.12 18.19 -7.58
C ARG A 122 5.11 19.70 -7.75
N LYS A 123 5.30 20.45 -6.66
CA LYS A 123 5.30 21.92 -6.67
C LYS A 123 6.50 22.48 -7.45
N GLU A 124 7.70 21.98 -7.20
CA GLU A 124 8.94 22.50 -7.79
C GLU A 124 9.14 22.01 -9.24
N SER A 125 8.91 20.71 -9.50
CA SER A 125 9.16 20.14 -10.83
C SER A 125 8.01 20.34 -11.81
N GLN A 126 6.79 20.61 -11.32
CA GLN A 126 5.55 20.56 -12.11
C GLN A 126 5.39 19.26 -12.93
N SER A 127 6.11 18.19 -12.57
CA SER A 127 6.09 16.91 -13.27
C SER A 127 5.28 15.88 -12.48
N LEU A 128 4.17 15.43 -13.06
CA LEU A 128 3.39 14.32 -12.50
C LEU A 128 4.18 13.02 -12.62
N THR A 129 4.83 12.80 -13.75
CA THR A 129 5.64 11.60 -14.03
C THR A 129 6.78 11.45 -13.04
N GLY A 130 7.47 12.54 -12.69
CA GLY A 130 8.56 12.51 -11.71
C GLY A 130 8.09 12.11 -10.32
N SER A 131 6.93 12.61 -9.90
CA SER A 131 6.33 12.26 -8.62
C SER A 131 5.88 10.79 -8.58
N ILE A 132 5.25 10.28 -9.66
CA ILE A 132 4.88 8.86 -9.80
C ILE A 132 6.12 7.96 -9.73
N PHE A 133 7.21 8.32 -10.41
CA PHE A 133 8.43 7.53 -10.41
C PHE A 133 9.05 7.45 -9.01
N VAL A 134 9.17 8.58 -8.31
CA VAL A 134 9.72 8.62 -6.94
C VAL A 134 8.82 7.83 -5.99
N HIS A 135 7.50 7.97 -6.10
CA HIS A 135 6.56 7.21 -5.30
C HIS A 135 6.71 5.70 -5.54
N GLY A 136 6.73 5.25 -6.80
CA GLY A 136 6.97 3.86 -7.14
C GLY A 136 8.29 3.32 -6.60
N LEU A 137 9.36 4.13 -6.64
CA LEU A 137 10.66 3.76 -6.08
C LEU A 137 10.59 3.54 -4.56
N PHE A 138 9.88 4.40 -3.82
CA PHE A 138 9.65 4.20 -2.39
C PHE A 138 8.87 2.91 -2.10
N ASN A 139 7.80 2.63 -2.86
CA ASN A 139 7.03 1.39 -2.70
C ASN A 139 7.87 0.15 -3.03
N LEU A 140 8.73 0.23 -4.04
CA LEU A 140 9.67 -0.84 -4.38
C LEU A 140 10.67 -1.12 -3.25
N VAL A 141 11.32 -0.08 -2.72
CA VAL A 141 12.26 -0.23 -1.59
C VAL A 141 11.55 -0.81 -0.37
N PHE A 142 10.34 -0.33 -0.07
CA PHE A 142 9.55 -0.82 1.05
C PHE A 142 9.18 -2.31 0.88
N LEU A 143 8.72 -2.71 -0.31
CA LEU A 143 8.39 -4.10 -0.60
C LEU A 143 9.61 -5.02 -0.50
N ILE A 144 10.77 -4.58 -1.00
CA ILE A 144 12.02 -5.31 -0.85
C ILE A 144 12.35 -5.48 0.64
N CYS A 145 12.31 -4.41 1.44
CA CYS A 145 12.55 -4.50 2.88
C CYS A 145 11.56 -5.45 3.58
N ALA A 146 10.28 -5.41 3.20
CA ALA A 146 9.24 -6.27 3.75
C ALA A 146 9.43 -7.77 3.42
N LEU A 147 10.23 -8.12 2.40
CA LEU A 147 10.58 -9.52 2.11
C LEU A 147 11.66 -10.08 3.07
N PHE A 148 12.43 -9.22 3.73
CA PHE A 148 13.54 -9.61 4.61
C PHE A 148 13.20 -9.49 6.10
N LEU A 149 11.99 -9.03 6.43
CA LEU A 149 11.40 -9.00 7.78
C LEU A 149 10.51 -10.22 8.00
#